data_AF-A0A8S3JLG8-F1
#
_entry.id   AF-A0A8S3JLG8-F1
#
_cell.length_a   1.000
_cell.length_b   1.000
_cell.length_c   1.000
_cell.angle_alpha   90.00
_cell.angle_beta   90.00
_cell.angle_gamma   90.00
#
_symmetry.space_group_name_H-M   'P 1'
#
loop_
_entity.id
_entity.type
_entity.pdbx_description
1 polymer ?
#
loop_
_entity_poly.entity_id
_entity_poly.type
_entity_poly.pdbx_seq_one_letter_code
_entity_poly.pdbx_strand_id
1 'polypeptide(L)'
;EAKSQGYNETKESIWKYFIDKVRRNLKIVMCFSPAGNTLRLRARRFPALFSGTIIDWFHSWPRDALYSVVIRFLNDNNKLLSNEVSHSIANFMADTHLDINQTSIQYLANERRSYYTTSKTFLEYIKIFQHIYENKQMKVELEIVRLLAGLEKLGSISAQTATLQEDLKITTDEVNTKAEKAEIALKIVTAEADKVSKEKV
;
A
#
# COMPACT_ATOMS: atom_id res chain seq x y z
N GLU A 1 22.69 11.34 52.82
CA GLU A 1 22.48 10.10 52.05
C GLU A 1 23.51 9.01 52.40
N ALA A 2 24.82 9.24 52.26
CA ALA A 2 25.84 8.25 52.67
C ALA A 2 25.75 7.90 54.16
N LYS A 3 25.68 8.92 55.03
CA LYS A 3 25.53 8.77 56.49
C LYS A 3 24.23 8.06 56.89
N SER A 4 23.13 8.30 56.17
CA SER A 4 21.84 7.63 56.40
C SER A 4 21.83 6.17 55.94
N GLN A 5 22.77 5.75 55.10
CA GLN A 5 22.98 4.34 54.72
C GLN A 5 24.10 3.66 55.54
N GLY A 6 24.55 4.26 56.65
CA GLY A 6 25.50 3.66 57.58
C GLY A 6 26.99 3.77 57.18
N TYR A 7 27.33 4.62 56.21
CA TYR A 7 28.74 4.88 55.84
C TYR A 7 29.36 5.96 56.74
N ASN A 8 30.62 5.75 57.16
CA ASN A 8 31.41 6.71 57.96
C ASN A 8 31.76 7.97 57.14
N GLU A 9 32.05 9.09 57.82
CA GLU A 9 32.36 10.40 57.19
C GLU A 9 33.79 10.51 56.63
N THR A 10 34.55 9.41 56.57
CA THR A 10 35.88 9.41 55.96
C THR A 10 35.78 9.54 54.44
N LYS A 11 36.74 10.24 53.80
CA LYS A 11 36.76 10.44 52.35
C LYS A 11 36.68 9.12 51.56
N GLU A 12 37.35 8.07 52.04
CA GLU A 12 37.33 6.72 51.45
C GLU A 12 35.95 6.06 51.52
N SER A 13 35.28 6.21 52.66
CA SER A 13 33.93 5.67 52.88
C SER A 13 32.89 6.34 51.98
N ILE A 14 33.00 7.66 51.81
CA ILE A 14 32.15 8.42 50.88
C ILE A 14 32.44 8.04 49.42
N TRP A 15 33.71 7.82 49.05
CA TRP A 15 34.09 7.35 47.72
C TRP A 15 33.52 5.95 47.42
N LYS A 16 33.60 5.03 48.39
CA LYS A 16 32.99 3.71 48.26
C LYS A 16 31.47 3.79 48.09
N TYR A 17 30.80 4.63 48.88
CA TYR A 17 29.37 4.89 48.73
C TYR A 17 29.01 5.40 47.32
N PHE A 18 29.80 6.31 46.77
CA PHE A 18 29.61 6.82 45.41
C PHE A 18 29.72 5.70 44.37
N ILE A 19 30.78 4.88 44.44
CA ILE A 19 30.98 3.73 43.55
C ILE A 19 29.81 2.74 43.64
N ASP A 20 29.35 2.41 44.85
CA ASP A 20 28.24 1.49 45.08
C ASP A 20 26.91 2.05 44.56
N LYS A 21 26.69 3.37 44.68
CA LYS A 21 25.53 4.05 44.11
C LYS A 21 25.57 4.02 42.58
N VAL A 22 26.72 4.27 41.97
CA VAL A 22 26.91 4.20 40.51
C VAL A 22 26.67 2.78 40.01
N ARG A 23 27.24 1.74 40.63
CA ARG A 23 27.05 0.33 40.22
C ARG A 23 25.58 -0.13 40.30
N ARG A 24 24.84 0.37 41.30
CA ARG A 24 23.41 0.07 41.46
C ARG A 24 22.58 0.71 40.36
N ASN A 25 22.84 1.98 40.05
CA ASN A 25 21.96 2.79 39.21
C ASN A 25 22.36 2.82 37.72
N LEU A 26 23.66 2.69 37.41
CA LEU A 26 24.15 2.75 36.03
C LEU A 26 24.06 1.36 35.39
N LYS A 27 23.20 1.23 34.39
CA LYS A 27 23.14 0.06 33.50
C LYS A 27 23.57 0.50 32.11
N ILE A 28 24.59 -0.15 31.56
CA ILE A 28 25.13 0.15 30.24
C ILE A 28 24.74 -1.00 29.32
N VAL A 29 24.05 -0.69 28.22
CA VAL A 29 23.73 -1.63 27.15
C VAL A 29 24.55 -1.25 25.93
N MET A 30 25.33 -2.19 25.41
CA MET A 30 26.15 -1.99 24.23
C MET A 30 25.69 -2.94 23.13
N CYS A 31 25.43 -2.40 21.94
CA CYS A 31 25.02 -3.19 20.78
C CYS A 31 26.19 -3.26 19.79
N PHE A 32 26.65 -4.48 19.51
CA PHE A 32 27.72 -4.72 18.53
C PHE A 32 27.22 -5.65 17.43
N SER A 33 27.62 -5.37 16.20
CA SER A 33 27.45 -6.33 15.12
C SER A 33 28.54 -7.41 15.21
N PRO A 34 28.20 -8.71 15.14
CA PRO A 34 29.18 -9.78 15.06
C PRO A 34 29.83 -9.87 13.67
N ALA A 35 29.36 -9.10 12.69
CA ALA A 35 29.90 -9.12 11.34
C ALA A 35 31.32 -8.53 11.28
N GLY A 36 32.24 -9.29 10.67
CA GLY A 36 33.63 -8.88 10.47
C GLY A 36 34.54 -9.07 11.68
N ASN A 37 35.73 -8.46 11.65
CA ASN A 37 36.79 -8.68 12.64
C ASN A 37 36.80 -7.65 13.78
N THR A 38 35.98 -6.61 13.72
CA THR A 38 36.03 -5.46 14.64
C THR A 38 35.68 -5.83 16.07
N LEU A 39 34.61 -6.63 16.26
CA LEU A 39 34.21 -7.11 17.58
C LEU A 39 35.30 -7.96 18.23
N ARG A 40 35.91 -8.88 17.46
CA ARG A 40 37.02 -9.72 17.93
C ARG A 40 38.23 -8.88 18.36
N LEU A 41 38.58 -7.85 17.60
CA LEU A 41 39.69 -6.95 17.93
C LEU A 41 39.41 -6.14 19.20
N ARG A 42 38.17 -5.65 19.36
CA ARG A 42 37.74 -4.92 20.57
C ARG A 42 37.72 -5.83 21.80
N ALA A 43 37.28 -7.07 21.66
CA ALA A 43 37.29 -8.06 22.74
C ALA A 43 38.69 -8.32 23.29
N ARG A 44 39.69 -8.41 22.41
CA ARG A 44 41.10 -8.57 22.82
C ARG A 44 41.67 -7.32 23.45
N ARG A 45 41.33 -6.13 22.94
CA ARG A 45 41.81 -4.85 23.47
C ARG A 45 41.20 -4.47 24.81
N PHE A 46 39.94 -4.86 25.05
CA PHE A 46 39.18 -4.46 26.24
C PHE A 46 38.48 -5.67 26.89
N PRO A 47 39.21 -6.48 27.68
CA PRO A 47 38.64 -7.68 28.30
C PRO A 47 37.45 -7.40 29.22
N ALA A 48 37.43 -6.23 29.88
CA ALA A 48 36.34 -5.81 30.76
C ALA A 48 34.96 -5.73 30.06
N LEU A 49 34.95 -5.52 28.74
CA LEU A 49 33.71 -5.50 27.96
C LEU A 49 33.02 -6.87 27.92
N PHE A 50 33.77 -7.96 28.13
CA PHE A 50 33.25 -9.33 28.04
C PHE A 50 33.23 -10.04 29.40
N SER A 51 34.15 -9.69 30.32
CA SER A 51 34.16 -10.29 31.66
C SER A 51 33.14 -9.66 32.62
N GLY A 52 32.80 -8.39 32.43
CA GLY A 52 31.91 -7.62 33.30
C GLY A 52 30.49 -7.41 32.75
N THR A 53 30.15 -8.04 31.62
CA THR A 53 28.86 -7.86 30.96
C THR A 53 28.16 -9.20 30.75
N ILE A 54 26.84 -9.16 30.63
CA ILE A 54 26.04 -10.30 30.20
C ILE A 54 25.88 -10.17 28.69
N ILE A 55 26.24 -11.24 27.97
CA ILE A 55 26.13 -11.29 26.51
C ILE A 55 24.78 -11.87 26.15
N ASP A 56 24.00 -11.09 25.39
CA ASP A 56 22.75 -11.52 24.79
C ASP A 56 22.90 -11.60 23.27
N TRP A 57 22.51 -12.73 22.68
CA TRP A 57 22.69 -13.01 21.25
C TRP A 57 21.41 -12.76 20.48
N PHE A 58 21.45 -11.77 19.59
CA PHE A 58 20.35 -11.50 18.67
C PHE A 58 20.50 -12.37 17.43
N HIS A 59 19.72 -13.46 17.40
CA HIS A 59 19.64 -14.34 16.25
C HIS A 59 18.69 -13.81 15.19
N SER A 60 18.92 -14.24 13.94
CA SER A 60 17.95 -14.05 12.86
C SER A 60 16.61 -14.66 13.25
N TRP A 61 15.51 -14.04 12.82
CA TRP A 61 14.18 -14.52 13.15
C TRP A 61 13.92 -15.90 12.54
N PRO A 62 13.42 -16.88 13.32
CA PRO A 62 12.99 -18.16 12.80
C PRO A 62 11.76 -17.99 11.89
N ARG A 63 11.48 -19.00 11.07
CA ARG A 63 10.33 -19.02 10.16
C ARG A 63 9.02 -18.66 10.88
N ASP A 64 8.78 -19.22 12.06
CA ASP A 64 7.56 -19.01 12.82
C ASP A 64 7.42 -17.56 13.32
N ALA A 65 8.54 -16.93 13.67
CA ALA A 65 8.54 -15.52 14.06
C ALA A 65 8.26 -14.62 12.86
N LEU A 66 8.87 -14.90 11.70
CA LEU A 66 8.60 -14.18 10.45
C LEU A 66 7.11 -14.27 10.09
N TYR A 67 6.55 -15.48 10.14
CA TYR A 67 5.14 -15.73 9.89
C TYR A 67 4.23 -14.95 10.85
N SER A 68 4.48 -15.05 12.15
CA SER A 68 3.68 -14.38 13.19
C SER A 68 3.71 -12.86 13.04
N VAL A 69 4.87 -12.30 12.69
CA VAL A 69 5.02 -10.87 12.42
C VAL A 69 4.17 -10.48 11.21
N VAL A 70 4.24 -11.20 10.10
CA VAL A 70 3.42 -10.88 8.90
C VAL A 70 1.93 -10.91 9.23
N ILE A 71 1.45 -11.97 9.91
CA ILE A 71 0.04 -12.08 10.30
C ILE A 71 -0.40 -10.89 11.15
N ARG A 72 0.40 -10.51 12.15
CA ARG A 72 0.09 -9.35 12.99
C ARG A 72 0.00 -8.07 12.17
N PHE A 73 0.96 -7.82 11.29
CA PHE A 73 0.98 -6.63 10.44
C PHE A 73 -0.20 -6.61 9.46
N LEU A 74 -0.57 -7.75 8.86
CA LEU A 74 -1.72 -7.84 7.96
C LEU A 74 -3.04 -7.60 8.69
N ASN A 75 -3.20 -8.11 9.91
CA ASN A 75 -4.41 -7.94 10.72
C ASN A 75 -4.59 -6.51 11.23
N ASP A 76 -3.49 -5.81 11.57
CA ASP A 76 -3.55 -4.44 12.09
C ASP A 76 -4.03 -3.44 11.03
N ASN A 77 -3.65 -3.60 9.76
CA ASN A 77 -3.94 -2.65 8.68
C ASN A 77 -5.05 -3.09 7.71
N ASN A 78 -5.25 -4.40 7.48
CA ASN A 78 -6.12 -4.91 6.42
C ASN A 78 -7.17 -5.88 6.95
N LYS A 79 -8.32 -5.35 7.40
CA LYS A 79 -9.55 -6.15 7.58
C LYS A 79 -10.18 -6.64 6.26
N LEU A 80 -9.57 -6.33 5.12
CA LEU A 80 -10.11 -6.60 3.77
C LEU A 80 -9.69 -7.95 3.17
N LEU A 81 -8.62 -8.57 3.67
CA LEU A 81 -8.13 -9.85 3.16
C LEU A 81 -8.82 -11.02 3.86
N SER A 82 -9.26 -12.02 3.08
CA SER A 82 -9.73 -13.29 3.63
C SER A 82 -8.63 -13.94 4.47
N ASN A 83 -9.03 -14.57 5.57
CA ASN A 83 -8.11 -15.14 6.55
C ASN A 83 -7.15 -16.16 5.88
N GLU A 84 -7.66 -16.98 4.97
CA GLU A 84 -6.87 -17.96 4.21
C GLU A 84 -5.77 -17.31 3.36
N VAL A 85 -6.10 -16.22 2.66
CA VAL A 85 -5.16 -15.49 1.81
C VAL A 85 -4.07 -14.84 2.65
N SER A 86 -4.41 -14.28 3.81
CA SER A 86 -3.45 -13.72 4.76
C SER A 86 -2.44 -14.77 5.24
N HIS A 87 -2.90 -15.99 5.51
CA HIS A 87 -2.02 -17.11 5.91
C HIS A 87 -1.11 -17.55 4.75
N SER A 88 -1.64 -17.59 3.53
CA SER A 88 -0.82 -17.89 2.34
C SER A 88 0.25 -16.84 2.10
N ILE A 89 -0.09 -15.55 2.21
CA ILE A 89 0.86 -14.45 2.07
C ILE A 89 1.95 -14.53 3.15
N ALA A 90 1.55 -14.77 4.41
CA ALA A 90 2.50 -14.88 5.51
C ALA A 90 3.50 -16.02 5.32
N ASN A 91 3.05 -17.19 4.86
CA ASN A 91 3.94 -18.30 4.51
C ASN A 91 4.92 -17.90 3.40
N PHE A 92 4.41 -17.36 2.29
CA PHE A 92 5.24 -16.96 1.16
C PHE A 92 6.30 -15.91 1.54
N MET A 93 5.91 -14.89 2.31
CA MET A 93 6.82 -13.85 2.76
C MET A 93 7.93 -14.40 3.65
N ALA A 94 7.58 -15.30 4.58
CA ALA A 94 8.55 -15.93 5.46
C ALA A 94 9.55 -16.81 4.68
N ASP A 95 9.07 -17.64 3.76
CA ASP A 95 9.90 -18.53 2.95
C ASP A 95 10.84 -17.73 2.04
N THR A 96 10.30 -16.72 1.35
CA THR A 96 11.10 -15.83 0.49
C THR A 96 12.23 -15.15 1.26
N HIS A 97 11.98 -14.71 2.50
CA HIS A 97 13.01 -14.08 3.33
C HIS A 97 14.14 -15.06 3.71
N LEU A 98 13.80 -16.32 3.98
CA LEU A 98 14.79 -17.37 4.26
C LEU A 98 15.57 -17.75 3.00
N ASP A 99 14.92 -17.79 1.85
CA ASP A 99 15.56 -18.08 0.57
C ASP A 99 16.59 -17.00 0.20
N ILE A 100 16.25 -15.71 0.40
CA ILE A 100 17.20 -14.61 0.19
C ILE A 100 18.46 -14.76 1.06
N ASN A 101 18.34 -15.30 2.27
CA ASN A 101 19.50 -15.55 3.13
C ASN A 101 20.41 -16.61 2.52
N GLN A 102 19.84 -17.66 1.93
CA GLN A 102 20.62 -18.70 1.24
C GLN A 102 21.26 -18.16 -0.05
N THR A 103 20.50 -17.39 -0.84
CA THR A 103 20.98 -16.76 -2.06
C THR A 103 22.09 -15.74 -1.78
N SER A 104 22.03 -15.02 -0.65
CA SER A 104 23.10 -14.11 -0.23
C SER A 104 24.46 -14.81 -0.08
N ILE A 105 24.47 -16.05 0.43
CA ILE A 105 25.71 -16.84 0.57
C ILE A 105 26.28 -17.18 -0.82
N GLN A 106 25.41 -17.58 -1.75
CA GLN A 106 25.81 -17.86 -3.13
C GLN A 106 26.30 -16.60 -3.85
N TYR A 107 25.64 -15.47 -3.62
CA TYR A 107 26.01 -14.17 -4.16
C TYR A 107 27.39 -13.73 -3.67
N LEU A 108 27.70 -13.96 -2.39
CA LEU A 108 29.03 -13.71 -1.84
C LEU A 108 30.09 -14.58 -2.50
N ALA A 109 29.80 -15.86 -2.74
CA ALA A 109 30.73 -16.78 -3.39
C ALA A 109 31.06 -16.36 -4.83
N ASN A 110 30.05 -15.92 -5.59
CA ASN A 110 30.18 -15.59 -7.01
C ASN A 110 30.73 -14.17 -7.23
N GLU A 111 30.12 -13.18 -6.60
CA GLU A 111 30.37 -11.75 -6.85
C GLU A 111 31.34 -11.12 -5.84
N ARG A 112 31.72 -11.87 -4.79
CA ARG A 112 32.56 -11.38 -3.68
C ARG A 112 31.99 -10.13 -3.00
N ARG A 113 30.67 -9.95 -3.08
CA ARG A 113 29.92 -8.86 -2.45
C ARG A 113 28.96 -9.43 -1.42
N SER A 114 29.04 -8.93 -0.18
CA SER A 114 28.13 -9.35 0.88
C SER A 114 26.83 -8.56 0.83
N TYR A 115 25.70 -9.25 0.88
CA TYR A 115 24.39 -8.66 1.12
C TYR A 115 23.84 -9.17 2.45
N TYR A 116 23.43 -8.26 3.33
CA TYR A 116 22.93 -8.61 4.66
C TYR A 116 21.43 -8.34 4.74
N THR A 117 20.69 -9.38 5.04
CA THR A 117 19.28 -9.31 5.43
C THR A 117 19.20 -9.06 6.93
N THR A 118 18.25 -8.23 7.34
CA THR A 118 17.98 -7.97 8.76
C THR A 118 16.48 -8.01 9.00
N SER A 119 16.06 -8.19 10.26
CA SER A 119 14.64 -8.12 10.60
C SER A 119 14.02 -6.76 10.19
N LYS A 120 14.83 -5.69 10.14
CA LYS A 120 14.39 -4.39 9.62
C LYS A 120 14.04 -4.43 8.13
N THR A 121 14.88 -5.04 7.30
CA THR A 121 14.59 -5.15 5.85
C THR A 121 13.33 -5.99 5.61
N PHE A 122 13.07 -6.98 6.46
CA PHE A 122 11.82 -7.75 6.41
C PHE A 122 10.59 -6.90 6.78
N LEU A 123 10.68 -6.07 7.82
CA LEU A 123 9.60 -5.15 8.18
C LEU A 123 9.34 -4.11 7.08
N GLU A 124 10.38 -3.63 6.41
CA GLU A 124 10.24 -2.74 5.25
C GLU A 124 9.56 -3.45 4.07
N TYR A 125 9.90 -4.72 3.81
CA TYR A 125 9.22 -5.53 2.81
C TYR A 125 7.71 -5.63 3.04
N ILE A 126 7.28 -5.91 4.29
CA ILE A 126 5.86 -5.96 4.64
C ILE A 126 5.18 -4.60 4.41
N LYS A 127 5.82 -3.50 4.84
CA LYS A 127 5.28 -2.14 4.65
C LYS A 127 5.12 -1.78 3.18
N ILE A 128 6.09 -2.12 2.34
CA ILE A 128 6.04 -1.89 0.90
C ILE A 128 4.88 -2.68 0.29
N PHE A 129 4.70 -3.95 0.68
CA PHE A 129 3.57 -4.75 0.23
C PHE A 129 2.23 -4.09 0.57
N GLN A 130 2.05 -3.66 1.83
CA GLN A 130 0.82 -2.98 2.27
C GLN A 130 0.56 -1.72 1.45
N HIS A 131 1.57 -0.87 1.29
CA HIS A 131 1.45 0.35 0.52
C HIS A 131 1.07 0.10 -0.96
N ILE A 132 1.68 -0.89 -1.59
CA ILE A 132 1.34 -1.26 -2.98
C ILE A 132 -0.09 -1.81 -3.06
N TYR A 133 -0.49 -2.62 -2.08
CA TYR A 133 -1.82 -3.22 -2.04
C TYR A 133 -2.92 -2.16 -1.91
N GLU A 134 -2.79 -1.25 -0.95
CA GLU A 134 -3.73 -0.14 -0.73
C GLU A 134 -3.84 0.75 -1.97
N ASN A 135 -2.71 1.12 -2.57
CA ASN A 135 -2.69 1.94 -3.80
C ASN A 135 -3.39 1.23 -4.96
N LYS A 136 -3.21 -0.09 -5.10
CA LYS A 136 -3.87 -0.87 -6.15
C LYS A 136 -5.36 -1.00 -5.89
N GLN A 137 -5.78 -1.24 -4.65
CA GLN A 137 -7.20 -1.28 -4.30
C GLN A 137 -7.89 0.04 -4.60
N MET A 138 -7.31 1.16 -4.18
CA MET A 138 -7.84 2.49 -4.45
C MET A 138 -7.97 2.75 -5.96
N LYS A 139 -6.99 2.36 -6.77
CA LYS A 139 -7.07 2.48 -8.24
C LYS A 139 -8.22 1.68 -8.82
N VAL A 140 -8.38 0.43 -8.40
CA VAL A 140 -9.48 -0.44 -8.86
C VAL A 140 -10.83 0.13 -8.46
N GLU A 141 -10.97 0.64 -7.24
CA GLU A 141 -12.20 1.25 -6.75
C GLU A 141 -12.57 2.50 -7.57
N LEU A 142 -11.59 3.35 -7.87
CA LEU A 142 -11.80 4.51 -8.76
C LEU A 142 -12.23 4.10 -10.17
N GLU A 143 -11.65 3.03 -10.71
CA GLU A 143 -12.04 2.48 -12.02
C GLU A 143 -13.47 1.92 -12.00
N ILE A 144 -13.87 1.23 -10.92
CA ILE A 144 -15.23 0.72 -10.73
C ILE A 144 -16.23 1.88 -10.69
N VAL A 145 -15.96 2.91 -9.88
CA VAL A 145 -16.83 4.09 -9.78
C VAL A 145 -16.97 4.79 -11.14
N ARG A 146 -15.86 4.94 -11.87
CA ARG A 146 -15.88 5.51 -13.22
C ARG A 146 -16.72 4.68 -14.19
N LEU A 147 -16.61 3.35 -14.14
CA LEU A 147 -17.39 2.44 -14.98
C LEU A 147 -18.88 2.51 -14.64
N LEU A 148 -19.25 2.55 -13.36
CA LEU A 148 -20.63 2.69 -12.92
C LEU A 148 -21.26 3.99 -13.41
N ALA A 149 -20.55 5.11 -13.28
CA ALA A 149 -21.00 6.41 -13.83
C ALA A 149 -21.17 6.37 -15.36
N GLY A 150 -20.29 5.65 -16.06
CA GLY A 150 -20.41 5.42 -17.51
C GLY A 150 -21.64 4.61 -17.88
N LEU A 151 -21.92 3.53 -17.14
CA LEU A 151 -23.11 2.70 -17.33
C LEU A 151 -24.41 3.46 -17.07
N GLU A 152 -24.45 4.27 -16.01
CA GLU A 152 -25.60 5.13 -15.69
C GLU A 152 -25.87 6.12 -16.83
N LYS A 153 -24.81 6.76 -17.37
CA LYS A 153 -24.95 7.69 -18.49
C LYS A 153 -25.43 7.01 -19.77
N LEU A 154 -24.95 5.79 -20.07
CA LEU A 154 -25.43 5.00 -21.19
C LEU A 154 -26.91 4.61 -21.02
N GLY A 155 -27.32 4.23 -19.81
CA GLY A 155 -28.72 3.97 -19.49
C GLY A 155 -29.60 5.20 -19.72
N SER A 156 -29.17 6.38 -19.26
CA SER A 156 -29.87 7.64 -19.49
C SER A 156 -29.98 8.00 -20.98
N ILE A 157 -28.90 7.83 -21.76
CA ILE A 157 -28.93 8.10 -23.20
C ILE A 157 -29.89 7.12 -23.89
N SER A 158 -29.85 5.84 -23.54
CA SER A 158 -30.77 4.85 -24.10
C SER A 158 -32.23 5.23 -23.88
N ALA A 159 -32.59 5.67 -22.68
CA ALA A 159 -33.93 6.17 -22.37
C ALA A 159 -34.29 7.40 -23.21
N GLN A 160 -33.39 8.37 -23.34
CA GLN A 160 -33.61 9.57 -24.17
C GLN A 160 -33.72 9.25 -25.67
N THR A 161 -32.97 8.26 -26.18
CA THR A 161 -33.09 7.85 -27.58
C THR A 161 -34.41 7.16 -27.87
N ALA A 162 -34.97 6.42 -26.91
CA ALA A 162 -36.29 5.81 -27.05
C ALA A 162 -37.39 6.88 -27.16
N THR A 163 -37.34 7.92 -26.32
CA THR A 163 -38.30 9.04 -26.41
C THR A 163 -38.15 9.81 -27.71
N LEU A 164 -36.91 10.11 -28.14
CA LEU A 164 -36.68 10.82 -29.40
C LEU A 164 -37.16 10.03 -30.64
N GLN A 165 -37.07 8.71 -30.62
CA GLN A 165 -37.61 7.87 -31.70
C GLN A 165 -39.14 7.92 -31.77
N GLU A 166 -39.81 8.04 -30.62
CA GLU A 166 -41.26 8.20 -30.55
C GLU A 166 -41.68 9.58 -31.05
N ASP A 167 -41.01 10.65 -30.59
CA ASP A 167 -41.23 12.02 -31.05
C ASP A 167 -40.98 12.19 -32.56
N LEU A 168 -39.96 11.52 -33.09
CA LEU A 168 -39.66 11.53 -34.53
C LEU A 168 -40.80 10.95 -35.35
N LYS A 169 -41.38 9.82 -34.93
CA LYS A 169 -42.52 9.21 -35.64
C LYS A 169 -43.71 10.16 -35.73
N ILE A 170 -44.06 10.79 -34.60
CA ILE A 170 -45.14 11.77 -34.53
C ILE A 170 -44.85 12.95 -35.47
N THR A 171 -43.63 13.49 -35.40
CA THR A 171 -43.23 14.64 -36.22
C THR A 171 -43.21 14.29 -37.71
N THR A 172 -42.77 13.08 -38.10
CA THR A 172 -42.78 12.66 -39.51
C THR A 172 -44.19 12.54 -40.07
N ASP A 173 -45.15 12.04 -39.28
CA ASP A 173 -46.56 11.97 -39.70
C ASP A 173 -47.16 13.39 -39.86
N GLU A 174 -46.86 14.30 -38.94
CA GLU A 174 -47.26 15.70 -39.05
C GLU A 174 -46.67 16.39 -40.28
N VAL A 175 -45.39 16.14 -40.59
CA VAL A 175 -44.74 16.71 -41.77
C VAL A 175 -45.35 16.16 -43.05
N ASN A 176 -45.64 14.86 -43.13
CA ASN A 176 -46.28 14.25 -44.30
C ASN A 176 -47.68 14.84 -44.53
N THR A 177 -48.51 14.96 -43.48
CA THR A 177 -49.85 15.57 -43.62
C THR A 177 -49.80 17.05 -44.02
N LYS A 178 -48.80 17.80 -43.53
CA LYS A 178 -48.58 19.20 -43.97
C LYS A 178 -48.06 19.26 -45.40
N ALA A 179 -47.19 18.35 -45.81
CA ALA A 179 -46.68 18.27 -47.19
C ALA A 179 -47.79 17.95 -48.18
N GLU A 180 -48.67 16.99 -47.86
CA GLU A 180 -49.87 16.69 -48.66
C GLU A 180 -50.77 17.92 -48.81
N LYS A 181 -51.06 18.63 -47.71
CA LYS A 181 -51.84 19.87 -47.76
C LYS A 181 -51.16 20.96 -48.61
N ALA A 182 -49.84 21.10 -48.51
CA ALA A 182 -49.08 22.05 -49.31
C ALA A 182 -49.07 21.68 -50.79
N GLU A 183 -48.99 20.40 -51.14
CA GLU A 183 -49.04 19.92 -52.53
C GLU A 183 -50.42 20.14 -53.15
N ILE A 184 -51.49 19.91 -52.39
CA ILE A 184 -52.86 20.23 -52.80
C ILE A 184 -52.99 21.74 -53.05
N ALA A 185 -52.50 22.59 -52.14
CA ALA A 185 -52.53 24.03 -52.30
C ALA A 185 -51.72 24.50 -53.52
N LEU A 186 -50.54 23.91 -53.77
CA LEU A 186 -49.72 24.18 -54.96
C LEU A 186 -50.47 23.86 -56.26
N LYS A 187 -51.18 22.73 -56.34
CA LYS A 187 -51.98 22.36 -57.52
C LYS A 187 -53.13 23.34 -57.78
N ILE A 188 -53.76 23.87 -56.72
CA ILE A 188 -54.80 24.89 -56.84
C ILE A 188 -54.21 26.18 -57.38
N VAL A 189 -53.10 26.66 -56.80
CA VAL A 189 -52.43 27.89 -57.22
C VAL A 189 -51.89 27.80 -58.66
N THR A 190 -51.34 26.66 -59.08
CA THR A 190 -50.89 26.49 -60.48
C THR A 190 -52.07 26.45 -61.44
N ALA A 191 -53.17 25.80 -61.09
CA ALA A 191 -54.39 25.80 -61.91
C ALA A 191 -55.01 27.21 -62.02
N GLU A 192 -54.94 28.03 -60.97
CA GLU A 192 -55.35 29.43 -61.01
C GLU A 192 -54.38 30.30 -61.80
N ALA A 193 -53.07 30.09 -61.68
CA ALA A 193 -52.07 30.78 -62.51
C ALA A 193 -52.22 30.47 -64.01
N ASP A 194 -52.55 29.22 -64.37
CA ASP A 194 -52.83 28.79 -65.74
C ASP A 194 -54.15 29.37 -66.30
N LYS A 195 -55.13 29.66 -65.45
CA LYS A 195 -56.35 30.38 -65.86
C LYS A 195 -56.07 31.87 -66.07
N VAL A 196 -55.34 32.49 -65.16
CA VAL A 196 -54.97 33.93 -65.24
C VAL A 196 -54.05 34.22 -66.42
N SER A 197 -53.18 33.27 -66.82
CA SER A 197 -52.35 33.42 -68.01
C SER A 197 -53.15 33.30 -69.31
N LYS A 198 -54.22 32.49 -69.33
CA LYS A 198 -55.15 32.37 -70.47
C LYS A 198 -56.10 33.56 -70.62
N GLU A 199 -56.40 34.28 -69.54
CA GLU A 199 -57.20 35.52 -69.58
C GLU A 199 -56.37 36.77 -69.92
N LYS A 200 -55.03 36.68 -69.96
CA LYS A 200 -54.12 37.78 -70.31
C LYS A 200 -53.71 37.83 -71.80
N VAL A 201 -54.35 37.04 -72.66
CA VAL A 201 -54.25 37.14 -74.13
C VAL A 201 -55.49 37.85 -74.66
#